data_AF-X6LL32-F1
#
_entry.id   AF-X6LL32-F1
#
_cell.length_a   1.000
_cell.length_b   1.000
_cell.length_c   1.000
_cell.angle_alpha   90.00
_cell.angle_beta   90.00
_cell.angle_gamma   90.00
#
_symmetry.space_group_name_H-M   'P 1'
#
loop_
_entity.id
_entity.type
_entity.pdbx_description
1 polymer ?
#
loop_
_entity_poly.entity_id
_entity_poly.type
_entity_poly.pdbx_seq_one_letter_code
_entity_poly.pdbx_strand_id
1 'polypeptide(L)'
;KQASDETLTKINDIICEWTDVKEIKKIANRYKPHSDIRILRPLQLKGIDEEQITGNDISLKLIKFVYNQLCTFNPMKMKGQAIYVILFEYFKKYIVGEMNPASCVDIISLLKESRKQELDEDITMSQALETYIPLQANNYPYTDNDDNKKNDAYDCYQHIIDSLTKEKEEKKSEEQRQQQVIILQGKSGSGKSLFCRHLEEALWEIYENNSTTSIPVYISLPKCYNELNEKQIISQALQMKNINKEIIDAVRENISFVFILDGFDEIFDKYDKNKENNERYFYDQFNLNEWNAKIIVTCRSHVLNDEDIQNVLIGSKNTTSM
;
A
#
# COMPACT_ATOMS: atom_id res chain seq x y z
N LYS A 1 -27.69 13.44 -15.86
CA LYS A 1 -28.12 14.20 -17.06
C LYS A 1 -27.63 15.64 -17.01
N GLN A 2 -28.16 16.50 -16.13
CA GLN A 2 -27.70 17.91 -16.02
C GLN A 2 -26.18 18.05 -15.90
N ALA A 3 -25.54 17.33 -14.98
CA ALA A 3 -24.08 17.36 -14.81
C ALA A 3 -23.32 16.93 -16.09
N SER A 4 -23.88 15.98 -16.85
CA SER A 4 -23.31 15.53 -18.12
C SER A 4 -23.45 16.61 -19.19
N ASP A 5 -24.60 17.27 -19.28
CA ASP A 5 -24.86 18.36 -20.22
C ASP A 5 -23.95 19.57 -19.94
N GLU A 6 -23.78 19.94 -18.66
CA GLU A 6 -22.84 20.99 -18.23
C GLU A 6 -21.39 20.63 -18.60
N THR A 7 -20.99 19.37 -18.39
CA THR A 7 -19.63 18.90 -18.71
C THR A 7 -19.38 18.91 -20.22
N LEU A 8 -20.35 18.44 -21.02
CA LEU A 8 -20.27 18.47 -22.48
C LEU A 8 -20.24 19.90 -23.02
N THR A 9 -20.99 20.82 -22.40
CA THR A 9 -20.95 22.24 -22.76
C THR A 9 -19.54 22.80 -22.58
N LYS A 10 -18.91 22.58 -21.43
CA LYS A 10 -17.52 23.00 -21.18
C LYS A 10 -16.51 22.39 -22.17
N ILE A 11 -16.69 21.12 -22.53
CA ILE A 11 -15.84 20.45 -23.53
C ILE A 11 -16.03 21.10 -24.91
N ASN A 12 -17.27 21.37 -25.32
CA ASN A 12 -17.59 22.03 -26.58
C ASN A 12 -17.03 23.45 -26.64
N ASP A 13 -17.12 24.22 -25.55
CA ASP A 13 -16.58 25.59 -25.48
C ASP A 13 -15.06 25.61 -25.72
N ILE A 14 -14.33 24.60 -25.23
CA ILE A 14 -12.90 24.45 -25.49
C ILE A 14 -12.62 24.06 -26.95
N ILE A 15 -13.40 23.12 -27.50
CA ILE A 15 -13.23 22.66 -28.88
C ILE A 15 -13.48 23.80 -29.86
N CYS A 16 -14.60 24.52 -29.67
CA CYS A 16 -15.07 25.63 -30.50
C CYS A 16 -14.36 26.96 -30.26
N GLU A 17 -13.38 27.01 -29.36
CA GLU A 17 -12.61 28.23 -29.04
C GLU A 17 -13.46 29.36 -28.44
N TRP A 18 -14.55 29.01 -27.75
CA TRP A 18 -15.38 29.95 -27.01
C TRP A 18 -14.80 30.25 -25.62
N THR A 19 -13.92 29.37 -25.10
CA THR A 19 -13.12 29.61 -23.91
C THR A 19 -11.79 30.32 -24.25
N ASP A 20 -11.39 31.31 -23.45
CA ASP A 20 -10.13 32.04 -23.65
C ASP A 20 -8.89 31.13 -23.54
N VAL A 21 -7.88 31.39 -24.37
CA VAL A 21 -6.65 30.59 -24.43
C VAL A 21 -5.92 30.54 -23.08
N LYS A 22 -5.91 31.63 -22.30
CA LYS A 22 -5.27 31.65 -20.98
C LYS A 22 -6.03 30.76 -19.99
N GLU A 23 -7.35 30.71 -20.08
CA GLU A 23 -8.18 29.84 -19.25
C GLU A 23 -7.99 28.37 -19.62
N ILE A 24 -7.98 28.03 -20.91
CA ILE A 24 -7.65 26.67 -21.39
C ILE A 24 -6.28 26.25 -20.86
N LYS A 25 -5.28 27.13 -20.95
CA LYS A 25 -3.94 26.84 -20.43
C LYS A 25 -3.95 26.59 -18.92
N LYS A 26 -4.71 27.36 -18.15
CA LYS A 26 -4.84 27.17 -16.70
C LYS A 26 -5.44 25.79 -16.37
N ILE A 27 -6.45 25.35 -17.13
CA ILE A 27 -7.05 24.01 -16.95
C ILE A 27 -6.03 22.94 -17.35
N ALA A 28 -5.42 23.06 -18.53
CA ALA A 28 -4.46 22.10 -19.06
C ALA A 28 -3.23 21.92 -18.15
N ASN A 29 -2.77 22.96 -17.45
CA ASN A 29 -1.65 22.87 -16.52
C ASN A 29 -1.90 21.91 -15.33
N ARG A 30 -3.16 21.53 -15.07
CA ARG A 30 -3.52 20.56 -14.03
C ARG A 30 -3.58 19.13 -14.55
N TYR A 31 -3.35 18.94 -15.85
CA TYR A 31 -3.34 17.64 -16.49
C TYR A 31 -2.25 16.75 -15.89
N LYS A 32 -2.66 15.55 -15.51
CA LYS A 32 -1.75 14.45 -15.20
C LYS A 32 -2.27 13.20 -15.93
N PRO A 33 -1.43 12.52 -16.72
CA PRO A 33 -1.84 11.33 -17.44
C PRO A 33 -2.15 10.19 -16.48
N HIS A 34 -2.96 9.23 -16.93
CA HIS A 34 -3.28 8.01 -16.19
C HIS A 34 -2.02 7.24 -15.76
N SER A 35 -0.95 7.23 -16.57
CA SER A 35 0.34 6.61 -16.23
C SER A 35 0.92 7.13 -14.92
N ASP A 36 0.66 8.40 -14.60
CA ASP A 36 1.27 9.09 -13.46
C ASP A 36 0.38 9.02 -12.24
N ILE A 37 -0.94 9.15 -12.41
CA ILE A 37 -1.88 9.20 -11.28
C ILE A 37 -2.57 7.87 -10.97
N ARG A 38 -2.60 6.94 -11.94
CA ARG A 38 -3.31 5.66 -11.92
C ARG A 38 -4.74 5.78 -11.39
N ILE A 39 -5.66 6.01 -12.30
CA ILE A 39 -7.08 6.21 -11.98
C ILE A 39 -7.67 4.90 -11.49
N LEU A 40 -8.37 4.95 -10.35
CA LEU A 40 -8.96 3.77 -9.75
C LEU A 40 -10.24 3.38 -10.49
N ARG A 41 -10.43 2.07 -10.67
CA ARG A 41 -11.66 1.54 -11.25
C ARG A 41 -12.84 1.89 -10.33
N PRO A 42 -13.90 2.51 -10.85
CA PRO A 42 -15.06 2.88 -10.05
C PRO A 42 -15.84 1.63 -9.60
N LEU A 43 -16.43 1.68 -8.40
CA LEU A 43 -17.14 0.57 -7.76
C LEU A 43 -18.27 0.01 -8.61
N GLN A 44 -18.95 0.87 -9.37
CA GLN A 44 -20.06 0.53 -10.25
C GLN A 44 -19.64 -0.40 -11.39
N LEU A 45 -18.34 -0.53 -11.68
CA LEU A 45 -17.80 -1.43 -12.70
C LEU A 45 -17.23 -2.73 -12.12
N LYS A 46 -17.30 -2.95 -10.80
CA LYS A 46 -16.73 -4.13 -10.14
C LYS A 46 -17.49 -5.41 -10.54
N GLY A 47 -16.76 -6.45 -10.94
CA GLY A 47 -17.33 -7.76 -11.29
C GLY A 47 -18.17 -7.78 -12.57
N ILE A 48 -18.18 -6.70 -13.35
CA ILE A 48 -18.88 -6.62 -14.63
C ILE A 48 -17.89 -6.97 -15.75
N ASP A 49 -18.14 -8.09 -16.42
CA ASP A 49 -17.42 -8.49 -17.63
C ASP A 49 -17.79 -7.59 -18.81
N GLU A 50 -16.88 -7.44 -19.77
CA GLU A 50 -17.08 -6.52 -20.90
C GLU A 50 -18.35 -6.82 -21.73
N GLU A 51 -18.77 -8.08 -21.78
CA GLU A 51 -19.95 -8.58 -22.51
C GLU A 51 -21.29 -8.36 -21.77
N GLN A 52 -21.26 -8.16 -20.44
CA GLN A 52 -22.48 -8.01 -19.62
C GLN A 52 -23.05 -6.58 -19.67
N ILE A 53 -22.32 -5.61 -20.24
CA ILE A 53 -22.77 -4.21 -20.44
C ILE A 53 -23.63 -4.09 -21.72
N THR A 54 -24.40 -5.14 -22.01
CA THR A 54 -25.33 -5.25 -23.14
C THR A 54 -26.76 -4.83 -22.76
N GLY A 55 -27.06 -4.69 -21.47
CA GLY A 55 -28.32 -4.12 -20.97
C GLY A 55 -28.48 -2.62 -21.24
N ASN A 56 -29.73 -2.14 -21.27
CA ASN A 56 -30.12 -0.73 -21.50
C ASN A 56 -29.65 0.28 -20.43
N ASP A 57 -28.69 -0.06 -19.58
CA ASP A 57 -28.18 0.85 -18.57
C ASP A 57 -27.20 1.88 -19.18
N ILE A 58 -27.78 2.99 -19.61
CA ILE A 58 -27.07 4.14 -20.17
C ILE A 58 -26.06 4.70 -19.16
N SER A 59 -26.34 4.63 -17.85
CA SER A 59 -25.47 5.16 -16.81
C SER A 59 -24.19 4.33 -16.70
N LEU A 60 -24.31 3.00 -16.66
CA LEU A 60 -23.13 2.11 -16.64
C LEU A 60 -22.28 2.25 -17.91
N LYS A 61 -22.92 2.40 -19.08
CA LYS A 61 -22.21 2.66 -20.35
C LYS A 61 -21.44 3.98 -20.30
N LEU A 62 -22.03 5.04 -19.75
CA LEU A 62 -21.36 6.31 -19.57
C LEU A 62 -20.19 6.20 -18.59
N ILE A 63 -20.37 5.53 -17.45
CA ILE A 63 -19.31 5.32 -16.46
C ILE A 63 -18.14 4.57 -17.10
N LYS A 64 -18.41 3.47 -17.81
CA LYS A 64 -17.39 2.70 -18.56
C LYS A 64 -16.68 3.59 -19.58
N PHE A 65 -17.44 4.35 -20.37
CA PHE A 65 -16.88 5.24 -21.38
C PHE A 65 -15.93 6.27 -20.75
N VAL A 66 -16.40 6.99 -19.73
CA VAL A 66 -15.61 8.01 -19.03
C VAL A 66 -14.33 7.41 -18.44
N TYR A 67 -14.46 6.28 -17.72
CA TYR A 67 -13.31 5.58 -17.15
C TYR A 67 -12.31 5.14 -18.24
N ASN A 68 -12.78 4.50 -19.31
CA ASN A 68 -11.92 4.05 -20.40
C ASN A 68 -11.22 5.22 -21.10
N GLN A 69 -11.92 6.32 -21.33
CA GLN A 69 -11.32 7.53 -21.90
C GLN A 69 -10.23 8.05 -20.97
N LEU A 70 -10.48 8.13 -19.67
CA LEU A 70 -9.49 8.58 -18.71
C LEU A 70 -8.25 7.67 -18.63
N CYS A 71 -8.41 6.36 -18.82
CA CYS A 71 -7.29 5.43 -18.81
C CYS A 71 -6.48 5.41 -20.13
N THR A 72 -7.12 5.68 -21.28
CA THR A 72 -6.51 5.47 -22.61
C THR A 72 -6.20 6.77 -23.36
N PHE A 73 -6.90 7.86 -23.06
CA PHE A 73 -6.72 9.14 -23.72
C PHE A 73 -5.48 9.87 -23.19
N ASN A 74 -4.42 9.91 -24.00
CA ASN A 74 -3.17 10.59 -23.69
C ASN A 74 -2.94 11.83 -24.60
N PRO A 75 -3.63 12.96 -24.35
CA PRO A 75 -3.57 14.12 -25.22
C PRO A 75 -2.21 14.84 -25.18
N MET A 76 -1.63 15.06 -26.36
CA MET A 76 -0.42 15.88 -26.52
C MET A 76 -0.71 17.39 -26.67
N LYS A 77 -1.91 17.75 -27.11
CA LYS A 77 -2.30 19.15 -27.35
C LYS A 77 -2.98 19.75 -26.12
N MET A 78 -2.72 21.04 -25.86
CA MET A 78 -3.26 21.79 -24.72
C MET A 78 -4.79 21.67 -24.57
N LYS A 79 -5.56 21.79 -25.65
CA LYS A 79 -7.02 21.63 -25.61
C LYS A 79 -7.43 20.22 -25.14
N GLY A 80 -6.75 19.19 -25.64
CA GLY A 80 -7.02 17.80 -25.25
C GLY A 80 -6.71 17.57 -23.76
N GLN A 81 -5.61 18.15 -23.26
CA GLN A 81 -5.26 18.11 -21.84
C GLN A 81 -6.32 18.81 -20.97
N ALA A 82 -6.83 19.96 -21.41
CA ALA A 82 -7.91 20.65 -20.71
C ALA A 82 -9.22 19.83 -20.69
N ILE A 83 -9.57 19.20 -21.81
CA ILE A 83 -10.74 18.29 -21.91
C ILE A 83 -10.58 17.10 -20.96
N TYR A 84 -9.39 16.50 -20.91
CA TYR A 84 -9.10 15.40 -19.99
C TYR A 84 -9.34 15.83 -18.53
N VAL A 85 -8.84 17.01 -18.13
CA VAL A 85 -9.01 17.52 -16.77
C VAL A 85 -10.49 17.71 -16.42
N ILE A 86 -11.28 18.26 -17.34
CA ILE A 86 -12.74 18.41 -17.13
C ILE A 86 -13.43 17.04 -17.01
N LEU A 87 -13.04 16.07 -17.83
CA LEU A 87 -13.57 14.71 -17.76
C LEU A 87 -13.20 14.04 -16.43
N PHE A 88 -11.97 14.26 -15.95
CA PHE A 88 -11.50 13.73 -14.67
C PHE A 88 -12.23 14.37 -13.47
N GLU A 89 -12.49 15.68 -13.52
CA GLU A 89 -13.33 16.36 -12.52
C GLU A 89 -14.76 15.80 -12.49
N TYR A 90 -15.34 15.55 -13.66
CA TYR A 90 -16.65 14.92 -13.76
C TYR A 90 -16.63 13.52 -13.15
N PHE A 91 -15.61 12.72 -13.46
CA PHE A 91 -15.43 11.38 -12.91
C PHE A 91 -15.30 11.41 -11.37
N LYS A 92 -14.42 12.26 -10.84
CA LYS A 92 -14.22 12.38 -9.38
C LYS A 92 -15.52 12.79 -8.68
N LYS A 93 -16.22 13.81 -9.20
CA LYS A 93 -17.39 14.38 -8.53
C LYS A 93 -18.65 13.51 -8.64
N TYR A 94 -18.94 12.99 -9.83
CA TYR A 94 -20.25 12.40 -10.13
C TYR A 94 -20.23 10.87 -10.29
N ILE A 95 -19.06 10.25 -10.50
CA ILE A 95 -18.95 8.80 -10.63
C ILE A 95 -18.38 8.21 -9.34
N VAL A 96 -17.21 8.70 -8.89
CA VAL A 96 -16.54 8.22 -7.69
C VAL A 96 -17.17 8.80 -6.41
N GLY A 97 -17.52 10.08 -6.46
CA GLY A 97 -18.03 10.85 -5.32
C GLY A 97 -16.90 11.57 -4.58
N GLU A 98 -17.19 12.77 -4.07
CA GLU A 98 -16.17 13.68 -3.50
C GLU A 98 -15.41 13.09 -2.30
N MET A 99 -16.04 12.16 -1.57
CA MET A 99 -15.46 11.51 -0.39
C MET A 99 -14.55 10.33 -0.72
N ASN A 100 -14.61 9.82 -1.96
CA ASN A 100 -13.84 8.65 -2.36
C ASN A 100 -12.61 9.06 -3.19
N PRO A 101 -11.45 8.43 -2.98
CA PRO A 101 -10.28 8.62 -3.81
C PRO A 101 -10.56 8.12 -5.24
N ALA A 102 -10.21 8.94 -6.23
CA ALA A 102 -10.42 8.63 -7.65
C ALA A 102 -9.15 8.08 -8.31
N SER A 103 -8.00 8.17 -7.64
CA SER A 103 -6.69 7.83 -8.17
C SER A 103 -5.76 7.30 -7.07
N CYS A 104 -4.69 6.60 -7.45
CA CYS A 104 -3.65 6.18 -6.50
C CYS A 104 -3.01 7.38 -5.78
N VAL A 105 -2.91 8.54 -6.44
CA VAL A 105 -2.37 9.77 -5.81
C VAL A 105 -3.25 10.26 -4.66
N ASP A 106 -4.58 10.11 -4.77
CA ASP A 106 -5.48 10.42 -3.66
C ASP A 106 -5.23 9.45 -2.48
N ILE A 107 -5.06 8.14 -2.74
CA ILE A 107 -4.72 7.14 -1.71
C ILE A 107 -3.41 7.44 -1.00
N ILE A 108 -2.37 7.77 -1.78
CA ILE A 108 -1.06 8.11 -1.24
C ILE A 108 -1.14 9.33 -0.34
N SER A 109 -1.95 10.33 -0.72
CA SER A 109 -2.16 11.54 0.08
C SER A 109 -2.84 11.20 1.41
N LEU A 110 -3.87 10.36 1.39
CA LEU A 110 -4.57 9.89 2.60
C LEU A 110 -3.62 9.12 3.53
N LEU A 111 -2.79 8.22 2.99
CA LEU A 111 -1.82 7.47 3.80
C LEU A 111 -0.76 8.37 4.44
N LYS A 112 -0.27 9.39 3.72
CA LYS A 112 0.66 10.39 4.27
C LYS A 112 0.02 11.22 5.37
N GLU A 113 -1.20 11.68 5.16
CA GLU A 113 -1.96 12.43 6.17
C GLU A 113 -2.22 11.58 7.41
N SER A 114 -2.62 10.32 7.24
CA SER A 114 -2.82 9.38 8.34
C SER A 114 -1.53 9.11 9.11
N ARG A 115 -0.39 8.89 8.44
CA ARG A 115 0.92 8.76 9.10
C ARG A 115 1.20 9.98 9.98
N LYS A 116 0.99 11.19 9.44
CA LYS A 116 1.21 12.44 10.17
C LYS A 116 0.32 12.52 11.41
N GLN A 117 -0.97 12.22 11.27
CA GLN A 117 -1.92 12.20 12.38
C GLN A 117 -1.50 11.21 13.48
N GLU A 118 -1.08 9.99 13.11
CA GLU A 118 -0.61 9.00 14.09
C GLU A 118 0.61 9.48 14.90
N LEU A 119 1.54 10.21 14.26
CA LEU A 119 2.72 10.78 14.93
C LEU A 119 2.38 12.02 15.77
N ASP A 120 1.46 12.85 15.29
CA ASP A 120 0.97 14.02 16.04
C ASP A 120 0.22 13.59 17.32
N GLU A 121 -0.50 12.46 17.26
CA GLU A 121 -1.18 11.86 18.42
C GLU A 121 -0.22 11.15 19.39
N ASP A 122 0.86 10.55 18.88
CA ASP A 122 1.89 9.88 19.68
C ASP A 122 3.13 10.78 19.88
N ILE A 123 2.97 11.78 20.77
CA ILE A 123 4.03 12.73 21.11
C ILE A 123 5.32 12.03 21.57
N THR A 124 5.19 10.90 22.29
CA THR A 124 6.34 10.16 22.81
C THR A 124 7.13 9.53 21.66
N MET A 125 6.45 8.91 20.70
CA MET A 125 7.08 8.36 19.50
C MET A 125 7.75 9.46 18.66
N SER A 126 7.07 10.60 18.47
CA SER A 126 7.62 11.74 17.74
C SER A 126 8.91 12.27 18.37
N GLN A 127 8.94 12.46 19.69
CA GLN A 127 10.17 12.87 20.40
C GLN A 127 11.26 11.80 20.37
N ALA A 128 10.89 10.52 20.43
CA ALA A 128 11.85 9.44 20.34
C ALA A 128 12.51 9.36 18.95
N LEU A 129 11.78 9.70 17.87
CA LEU A 129 12.33 9.73 16.51
C LEU A 129 13.40 10.82 16.34
N GLU A 130 13.27 11.96 17.01
CA GLU A 130 14.30 13.02 17.00
C GLU A 130 15.64 12.58 17.60
N THR A 131 15.60 11.60 18.50
CA THR A 131 16.77 11.06 19.20
C THR A 131 17.09 9.63 18.76
N TYR A 132 16.60 9.23 17.60
CA TYR A 132 16.77 7.89 17.07
C TYR A 132 18.25 7.52 16.91
N ILE A 133 18.60 6.32 17.36
CA ILE A 133 19.93 5.73 17.20
C ILE A 133 19.79 4.51 16.28
N PRO A 134 20.57 4.42 15.19
CA PRO A 134 20.55 3.28 14.29
C PRO A 134 20.75 1.94 15.01
N LEU A 135 19.88 0.98 14.71
CA LEU A 135 19.98 -0.37 15.26
C LEU A 135 21.01 -1.19 14.51
N GLN A 136 21.80 -1.95 15.27
CA GLN A 136 22.64 -3.03 14.73
C GLN A 136 21.85 -4.34 14.80
N ALA A 137 21.97 -5.16 13.77
CA ALA A 137 21.34 -6.46 13.66
C ALA A 137 22.37 -7.53 13.28
N ASN A 138 21.98 -8.80 13.43
CA ASN A 138 22.73 -9.94 12.92
C ASN A 138 21.74 -11.01 12.43
N ASN A 139 22.24 -12.02 11.72
CA ASN A 139 21.42 -13.11 11.17
C ASN A 139 21.20 -14.26 12.16
N TYR A 140 21.61 -14.13 13.41
CA TYR A 140 21.57 -15.22 14.39
C TYR A 140 20.35 -15.06 15.30
N PRO A 141 19.67 -16.16 15.66
CA PRO A 141 18.63 -16.12 16.67
C PRO A 141 19.23 -15.62 17.99
N TYR A 142 18.47 -14.80 18.69
CA TYR A 142 18.89 -14.29 19.98
C TYR A 142 18.87 -15.43 21.02
N THR A 143 20.00 -15.68 21.70
CA THR A 143 20.08 -16.62 22.82
C THR A 143 20.45 -15.88 24.10
N ASP A 144 19.84 -16.24 25.25
CA ASP A 144 20.04 -15.55 26.53
C ASP A 144 21.45 -15.68 27.12
N ASN A 145 22.27 -16.60 26.61
CA ASN A 145 23.61 -16.91 27.10
C ASN A 145 24.75 -16.40 26.21
N ASP A 146 24.43 -15.69 25.12
CA ASP A 146 25.45 -15.26 24.18
C ASP A 146 25.98 -13.85 24.52
N ASP A 147 27.05 -13.83 25.32
CA ASP A 147 28.10 -12.81 25.28
C ASP A 147 28.89 -12.93 23.95
N ASN A 148 28.20 -13.06 22.81
CA ASN A 148 28.83 -13.54 21.58
C ASN A 148 29.82 -12.53 21.01
N LYS A 149 31.09 -12.89 21.14
CA LYS A 149 32.32 -12.30 20.60
C LYS A 149 32.41 -12.29 19.06
N LYS A 150 31.31 -12.44 18.33
CA LYS A 150 31.31 -12.42 16.85
C LYS A 150 30.88 -11.05 16.35
N ASN A 151 31.82 -10.32 15.74
CA ASN A 151 31.64 -9.01 15.11
C ASN A 151 30.86 -9.09 13.78
N ASP A 152 29.81 -9.91 13.71
CA ASP A 152 28.99 -10.08 12.50
C ASP A 152 27.76 -9.15 12.51
N ALA A 153 27.78 -8.14 13.38
CA ALA A 153 26.76 -7.11 13.43
C ALA A 153 26.84 -6.21 12.20
N TYR A 154 25.68 -5.86 11.66
CA TYR A 154 25.53 -4.94 10.55
C TYR A 154 24.46 -3.90 10.84
N ASP A 155 24.49 -2.80 10.09
CA ASP A 155 23.47 -1.78 10.17
C ASP A 155 22.11 -2.33 9.70
N CYS A 156 21.15 -2.38 10.61
CA CYS A 156 19.84 -2.99 10.37
C CYS A 156 19.06 -2.24 9.28
N TYR A 157 19.18 -0.91 9.25
CA TYR A 157 18.51 -0.07 8.28
C TYR A 157 19.03 -0.35 6.87
N GLN A 158 20.36 -0.28 6.67
CA GLN A 158 20.98 -0.50 5.38
C GLN A 158 20.70 -1.91 4.87
N HIS A 159 20.74 -2.91 5.75
CA HIS A 159 20.44 -4.29 5.37
C HIS A 159 19.00 -4.46 4.86
N ILE A 160 18.02 -3.81 5.51
CA ILE A 160 16.64 -3.84 5.05
C ILE A 160 16.48 -3.07 3.73
N ILE A 161 17.04 -1.88 3.60
CA ILE A 161 16.98 -1.11 2.35
C ILE A 161 17.62 -1.88 1.18
N ASP A 162 18.79 -2.49 1.39
CA ASP A 162 19.45 -3.35 0.41
C ASP A 162 18.56 -4.54 0.03
N SER A 163 17.94 -5.20 1.01
CA SER A 163 17.06 -6.34 0.77
C SER A 163 15.81 -5.94 -0.01
N LEU A 164 15.28 -4.74 0.25
CA LEU A 164 14.13 -4.21 -0.49
C LEU A 164 14.50 -3.78 -1.92
N THR A 165 15.76 -3.42 -2.19
CA THR A 165 16.23 -2.85 -3.47
C THR A 165 16.94 -3.84 -4.40
N LYS A 166 17.68 -4.82 -3.88
CA LYS A 166 18.49 -5.81 -4.65
C LYS A 166 17.68 -6.62 -5.68
N GLU A 167 16.37 -6.72 -5.51
CA GLU A 167 15.49 -7.39 -6.49
C GLU A 167 15.31 -6.64 -7.82
N LYS A 168 15.76 -5.39 -7.94
CA LYS A 168 15.76 -4.67 -9.23
C LYS A 168 16.79 -5.22 -10.23
N GLU A 169 17.81 -5.94 -9.77
CA GLU A 169 18.95 -6.34 -10.62
C GLU A 169 18.89 -7.82 -11.07
N GLU A 170 18.26 -8.70 -10.29
CA GLU A 170 18.13 -10.12 -10.64
C GLU A 170 16.77 -10.41 -11.29
N LYS A 171 16.77 -10.68 -12.61
CA LYS A 171 15.63 -11.29 -13.31
C LYS A 171 15.41 -12.73 -12.79
N LYS A 172 14.84 -12.87 -11.60
CA LYS A 172 14.31 -14.17 -11.16
C LYS A 172 13.06 -14.50 -11.98
N SER A 173 12.94 -15.76 -12.37
CA SER A 173 11.79 -16.29 -13.11
C SER A 173 10.49 -16.05 -12.33
N GLU A 174 9.35 -16.02 -13.01
CA GLU A 174 8.02 -15.83 -12.40
C GLU A 174 7.71 -16.82 -11.25
N GLU A 175 8.39 -17.96 -11.21
CA GLU A 175 8.30 -18.96 -10.13
C GLU A 175 9.11 -18.62 -8.86
N GLN A 176 9.97 -17.59 -8.89
CA GLN A 176 10.87 -17.19 -7.80
C GLN A 176 10.62 -15.77 -7.27
N ARG A 177 9.41 -15.22 -7.43
CA ARG A 177 8.95 -14.13 -6.54
C ARG A 177 8.70 -14.72 -5.16
N GLN A 178 9.78 -15.10 -4.47
CA GLN A 178 9.72 -15.55 -3.09
C GLN A 178 9.04 -14.46 -2.26
N GLN A 179 8.02 -14.86 -1.51
CA GLN A 179 7.29 -14.02 -0.59
C GLN A 179 8.31 -13.39 0.37
N GLN A 180 8.61 -12.10 0.18
CA GLN A 180 9.66 -11.44 0.96
C GLN A 180 9.09 -11.03 2.31
N VAL A 181 9.22 -11.92 3.29
CA VAL A 181 8.93 -11.66 4.70
C VAL A 181 10.25 -11.43 5.42
N ILE A 182 10.45 -10.24 5.96
CA ILE A 182 11.59 -9.88 6.82
C ILE A 182 11.09 -9.90 8.26
N ILE A 183 11.78 -10.62 9.12
CA ILE A 183 11.41 -10.76 10.53
C ILE A 183 12.46 -10.03 11.36
N LEU A 184 12.02 -9.00 12.09
CA LEU A 184 12.86 -8.26 13.02
C LEU A 184 12.60 -8.74 14.44
N GLN A 185 13.53 -9.55 14.96
CA GLN A 185 13.48 -10.02 16.34
C GLN A 185 14.37 -9.18 17.27
N GLY A 186 13.96 -9.06 18.53
CA GLY A 186 14.79 -8.43 19.56
C GLY A 186 14.10 -8.39 20.92
N LYS A 187 14.86 -8.12 21.99
CA LYS A 187 14.33 -7.98 23.35
C LYS A 187 13.23 -6.91 23.46
N SER A 188 12.42 -6.99 24.51
CA SER A 188 11.56 -5.86 24.89
C SER A 188 12.41 -4.61 25.13
N GLY A 189 11.94 -3.44 24.68
CA GLY A 189 12.67 -2.17 24.81
C GLY A 189 13.89 -1.99 23.88
N SER A 190 14.18 -2.93 22.98
CA SER A 190 15.29 -2.82 22.01
C SER A 190 15.10 -1.75 20.91
N GLY A 191 13.95 -1.07 20.88
CA GLY A 191 13.69 0.00 19.91
C GLY A 191 13.08 -0.46 18.57
N LYS A 192 12.59 -1.70 18.45
CA LYS A 192 11.99 -2.22 17.19
C LYS A 192 10.88 -1.32 16.62
N SER A 193 9.89 -0.93 17.42
CA SER A 193 8.79 -0.06 16.97
C SER A 193 9.28 1.32 16.53
N LEU A 194 10.28 1.87 17.24
CA LEU A 194 10.91 3.14 16.88
C LEU A 194 11.68 3.02 15.56
N PHE A 195 12.45 1.94 15.39
CA PHE A 195 13.09 1.59 14.11
C PHE A 195 12.07 1.48 12.97
N CYS A 196 10.93 0.82 13.20
CA CYS A 196 9.89 0.67 12.18
C CYS A 196 9.29 2.02 11.75
N ARG A 197 9.10 2.95 12.68
CA ARG A 197 8.64 4.32 12.35
C ARG A 197 9.70 5.13 11.61
N HIS A 198 10.96 5.01 12.01
CA HIS A 198 12.08 5.63 11.29
C HIS A 198 12.22 5.04 9.86
N LEU A 199 12.06 3.72 9.72
CA LEU A 199 12.08 3.05 8.43
C LEU A 199 10.90 3.48 7.54
N GLU A 200 9.69 3.61 8.10
CA GLU A 200 8.52 4.13 7.38
C GLU A 200 8.80 5.53 6.79
N GLU A 201 9.40 6.43 7.57
CA GLU A 201 9.81 7.75 7.13
C GLU A 201 10.78 7.70 5.95
N ALA A 202 11.86 6.94 6.10
CA ALA A 202 12.87 6.82 5.05
C ALA A 202 12.30 6.19 3.77
N LEU A 203 11.41 5.20 3.88
CA LEU A 203 10.75 4.60 2.72
C LEU A 203 9.84 5.60 2.00
N TRP A 204 9.19 6.52 2.73
CA TRP A 204 8.43 7.60 2.12
C TRP A 204 9.33 8.57 1.35
N GLU A 205 10.50 8.91 1.89
CA GLU A 205 11.49 9.75 1.19
C GLU A 205 12.01 9.06 -0.09
N ILE A 206 12.32 7.77 -0.02
CA ILE A 206 12.74 6.96 -1.18
C ILE A 206 11.63 6.93 -2.25
N TYR A 207 10.37 6.82 -1.82
CA TYR A 207 9.22 6.87 -2.73
C TYR A 207 9.07 8.23 -3.40
N GLU A 208 9.17 9.34 -2.65
CA GLU A 208 9.09 10.70 -3.18
C GLU A 208 10.22 11.02 -4.18
N ASN A 209 11.40 10.45 -3.95
CA ASN A 209 12.54 10.53 -4.85
C ASN A 209 12.42 9.60 -6.07
N ASN A 210 11.24 8.99 -6.30
CA ASN A 210 10.94 8.04 -7.38
C ASN A 210 11.90 6.83 -7.43
N SER A 211 12.53 6.51 -6.30
CA SER A 211 13.51 5.42 -6.19
C SER A 211 12.86 4.07 -5.89
N THR A 212 11.60 4.07 -5.44
CA THR A 212 10.75 2.88 -5.31
C THR A 212 9.33 3.17 -5.77
N THR A 213 8.58 2.15 -6.16
CA THR A 213 7.15 2.24 -6.51
C THR A 213 6.24 1.70 -5.41
N SER A 214 6.81 1.14 -4.34
CA SER A 214 6.06 0.52 -3.25
C SER A 214 5.82 1.52 -2.12
N ILE A 215 4.59 1.57 -1.63
CA ILE A 215 4.14 2.49 -0.60
C ILE A 215 4.34 1.87 0.79
N PRO A 216 5.12 2.49 1.68
CA PRO A 216 5.25 2.00 3.05
C PRO A 216 3.98 2.29 3.86
N VAL A 217 3.55 1.30 4.64
CA VAL A 217 2.42 1.44 5.56
C VAL A 217 2.76 0.75 6.87
N TYR A 218 2.93 1.52 7.93
CA TYR A 218 3.05 1.00 9.29
C TYR A 218 1.70 0.55 9.84
N ILE A 219 1.67 -0.65 10.41
CA ILE A 219 0.49 -1.29 10.99
C ILE A 219 0.88 -1.82 12.37
N SER A 220 0.26 -1.26 13.42
CA SER A 220 0.38 -1.79 14.77
C SER A 220 -0.58 -2.96 14.92
N LEU A 221 -0.04 -4.18 14.92
CA LEU A 221 -0.82 -5.42 15.07
C LEU A 221 -1.70 -5.41 16.34
N PRO A 222 -1.20 -4.97 17.52
CA PRO A 222 -2.05 -4.89 18.73
C PRO A 222 -3.29 -4.02 18.56
N LYS A 223 -3.22 -2.96 17.73
CA LYS A 223 -4.32 -2.03 17.51
C LYS A 223 -5.35 -2.56 16.51
N CYS A 224 -4.94 -3.29 15.49
CA CYS A 224 -5.82 -3.74 14.41
C CYS A 224 -6.25 -5.21 14.50
N TYR A 225 -5.55 -6.04 15.26
CA TYR A 225 -5.80 -7.48 15.30
C TYR A 225 -7.14 -7.82 15.95
N ASN A 226 -7.93 -8.64 15.26
CA ASN A 226 -9.21 -9.15 15.71
C ASN A 226 -9.31 -10.64 15.40
N GLU A 227 -9.44 -11.46 16.44
CA GLU A 227 -9.51 -12.94 16.38
C GLU A 227 -10.62 -13.45 15.44
N LEU A 228 -11.71 -12.70 15.29
CA LEU A 228 -12.84 -13.11 14.45
C LEU A 228 -12.64 -12.83 12.96
N ASN A 229 -11.65 -12.00 12.59
CA ASN A 229 -11.50 -11.46 11.22
C ASN A 229 -10.03 -11.28 10.81
N GLU A 230 -9.16 -12.22 11.18
CA GLU A 230 -7.71 -12.16 10.91
C GLU A 230 -7.37 -11.96 9.43
N LYS A 231 -8.13 -12.60 8.53
CA LYS A 231 -7.99 -12.46 7.07
C LYS A 231 -8.21 -11.03 6.56
N GLN A 232 -8.84 -10.16 7.36
CA GLN A 232 -9.13 -8.78 6.99
C GLN A 232 -8.20 -7.78 7.68
N ILE A 233 -7.13 -8.22 8.36
CA ILE A 233 -6.27 -7.34 9.17
C ILE A 233 -5.67 -6.18 8.35
N ILE A 234 -5.19 -6.44 7.14
CA ILE A 234 -4.65 -5.37 6.27
C ILE A 234 -5.75 -4.42 5.84
N SER A 235 -6.92 -4.94 5.44
CA SER A 235 -8.07 -4.12 5.06
C SER A 235 -8.57 -3.26 6.22
N GLN A 236 -8.56 -3.78 7.44
CA GLN A 236 -8.92 -3.05 8.66
C GLN A 236 -7.88 -1.98 8.98
N ALA A 237 -6.59 -2.29 8.88
CA ALA A 237 -5.52 -1.32 9.07
C ALA A 237 -5.61 -0.16 8.06
N LEU A 238 -5.91 -0.44 6.79
CA LEU A 238 -6.13 0.61 5.78
C LEU A 238 -7.40 1.43 6.06
N GLN A 239 -8.48 0.80 6.58
CA GLN A 239 -9.68 1.53 7.00
C GLN A 239 -9.42 2.48 8.16
N MET A 240 -8.59 2.09 9.13
CA MET A 240 -8.15 2.97 10.21
C MET A 240 -7.36 4.19 9.68
N LYS A 241 -6.78 4.07 8.48
CA LYS A 241 -6.09 5.14 7.76
C LYS A 241 -6.99 5.88 6.75
N ASN A 242 -8.30 5.89 7.00
CA ASN A 242 -9.33 6.55 6.20
C ASN A 242 -9.49 6.04 4.75
N ILE A 243 -9.05 4.81 4.46
CA ILE A 243 -9.30 4.16 3.16
C ILE A 243 -10.61 3.38 3.26
N ASN A 244 -11.59 3.78 2.47
CA ASN A 244 -12.92 3.19 2.55
C ASN A 244 -12.93 1.69 2.16
N LYS A 245 -13.81 0.89 2.76
CA LYS A 245 -13.84 -0.56 2.58
C LYS A 245 -14.14 -0.96 1.14
N GLU A 246 -15.01 -0.22 0.44
CA GLU A 246 -15.45 -0.62 -0.90
C GLU A 246 -14.33 -0.51 -1.94
N ILE A 247 -13.38 0.40 -1.73
CA ILE A 247 -12.26 0.68 -2.66
C ILE A 247 -11.02 -0.18 -2.40
N ILE A 248 -11.01 -0.98 -1.32
CA ILE A 248 -9.86 -1.81 -0.92
C ILE A 248 -9.39 -2.70 -2.08
N ASP A 249 -10.31 -3.29 -2.84
CA ASP A 249 -9.95 -4.17 -3.96
C ASP A 249 -9.24 -3.39 -5.08
N ALA A 250 -9.72 -2.18 -5.40
CA ALA A 250 -9.05 -1.31 -6.37
C ALA A 250 -7.67 -0.87 -5.87
N VAL A 251 -7.52 -0.62 -4.56
CA VAL A 251 -6.23 -0.30 -3.93
C VAL A 251 -5.27 -1.47 -4.05
N ARG A 252 -5.71 -2.69 -3.70
CA ARG A 252 -4.94 -3.94 -3.77
C ARG A 252 -4.43 -4.21 -5.19
N GLU A 253 -5.26 -3.97 -6.21
CA GLU A 253 -4.90 -4.20 -7.62
C GLU A 253 -3.90 -3.19 -8.19
N ASN A 254 -3.90 -1.94 -7.70
CA ASN A 254 -3.19 -0.83 -8.35
C ASN A 254 -1.92 -0.37 -7.62
N ILE A 255 -1.74 -0.73 -6.35
CA ILE A 255 -0.67 -0.25 -5.48
C ILE A 255 0.19 -1.41 -5.00
N SER A 256 1.51 -1.22 -5.07
CA SER A 256 2.47 -2.10 -4.39
C SER A 256 2.79 -1.53 -3.02
N PHE A 257 2.95 -2.38 -2.01
CA PHE A 257 3.17 -1.96 -0.63
C PHE A 257 4.47 -2.47 -0.03
N VAL A 258 4.92 -1.80 1.02
CA VAL A 258 5.80 -2.36 2.06
C VAL A 258 5.03 -2.30 3.37
N PHE A 259 4.49 -3.42 3.83
CA PHE A 259 3.76 -3.49 5.10
C PHE A 259 4.75 -3.70 6.24
N ILE A 260 4.72 -2.79 7.21
CA ILE A 260 5.52 -2.87 8.44
C ILE A 260 4.57 -3.24 9.58
N LEU A 261 4.51 -4.52 9.89
CA LEU A 261 3.62 -5.15 10.87
C LEU A 261 4.32 -5.21 12.23
N ASP A 262 4.03 -4.24 13.10
CA ASP A 262 4.70 -4.10 14.39
C ASP A 262 3.93 -4.76 15.54
N GLY A 263 4.63 -5.49 16.40
CA GLY A 263 4.11 -6.04 17.65
C GLY A 263 3.44 -7.41 17.50
N PHE A 264 3.99 -8.32 16.69
CA PHE A 264 3.40 -9.66 16.53
C PHE A 264 3.38 -10.46 17.83
N ASP A 265 4.39 -10.27 18.69
CA ASP A 265 4.45 -10.93 20.00
C ASP A 265 3.25 -10.61 20.91
N GLU A 266 2.66 -9.43 20.77
CA GLU A 266 1.55 -8.98 21.61
C GLU A 266 0.21 -9.61 21.22
N ILE A 267 0.11 -10.14 20.00
CA ILE A 267 -1.08 -10.83 19.49
C ILE A 267 -0.91 -12.35 19.46
N PHE A 268 0.31 -12.85 19.70
CA PHE A 268 0.66 -14.24 19.49
C PHE A 268 -0.20 -15.21 20.31
N ASP A 269 -0.46 -14.92 21.59
CA ASP A 269 -1.30 -15.79 22.45
C ASP A 269 -2.72 -16.01 21.91
N LYS A 270 -3.26 -15.02 21.19
CA LYS A 270 -4.59 -15.06 20.59
C LYS A 270 -4.55 -15.77 19.24
N TYR A 271 -3.54 -15.42 18.45
CA TYR A 271 -3.23 -16.04 17.18
C TYR A 271 -3.02 -17.56 17.32
N ASP A 272 -2.26 -17.99 18.33
CA ASP A 272 -1.93 -19.40 18.59
C ASP A 272 -3.16 -20.24 18.98
N LYS A 273 -4.14 -19.64 19.67
CA LYS A 273 -5.38 -20.32 20.08
C LYS A 273 -6.30 -20.63 18.91
N ASN A 274 -6.18 -19.92 17.79
CA ASN A 274 -7.00 -20.11 16.58
C ASN A 274 -6.50 -21.25 15.65
N LYS A 275 -5.54 -22.07 16.13
CA LYS A 275 -4.92 -23.23 15.43
C LYS A 275 -5.86 -24.33 14.94
N GLU A 276 -7.16 -24.30 15.25
CA GLU A 276 -8.12 -25.32 14.78
C GLU A 276 -8.41 -25.23 13.28
N ASN A 277 -8.06 -24.14 12.61
CA ASN A 277 -8.13 -24.02 11.15
C ASN A 277 -6.80 -24.48 10.50
N ASN A 278 -6.89 -25.35 9.49
CA ASN A 278 -5.74 -25.95 8.78
C ASN A 278 -4.81 -24.96 8.03
N GLU A 279 -5.05 -23.64 8.11
CA GLU A 279 -4.21 -22.58 7.55
C GLU A 279 -3.21 -22.12 8.62
N ARG A 280 -2.04 -22.77 8.67
CA ARG A 280 -1.09 -22.67 9.80
C ARG A 280 -0.15 -21.46 9.78
N TYR A 281 -0.14 -20.68 8.70
CA TYR A 281 0.91 -19.70 8.47
C TYR A 281 0.35 -18.27 8.48
N PHE A 282 1.01 -17.38 9.20
CA PHE A 282 0.75 -15.94 9.29
C PHE A 282 0.48 -15.29 7.93
N TYR A 283 1.29 -15.64 6.94
CA TYR A 283 1.17 -15.09 5.60
C TYR A 283 -0.17 -15.44 4.94
N ASP A 284 -0.62 -16.68 5.11
CA ASP A 284 -1.89 -17.17 4.57
C ASP A 284 -3.08 -16.72 5.44
N GLN A 285 -2.92 -16.79 6.77
CA GLN A 285 -3.97 -16.48 7.74
C GLN A 285 -4.36 -14.99 7.72
N PHE A 286 -3.42 -14.10 7.40
CA PHE A 286 -3.69 -12.68 7.20
C PHE A 286 -3.99 -12.33 5.73
N ASN A 287 -4.14 -13.33 4.84
CA ASN A 287 -4.33 -13.18 3.40
C ASN A 287 -3.30 -12.23 2.76
N LEU A 288 -2.04 -12.26 3.20
CA LEU A 288 -0.99 -11.39 2.67
C LEU A 288 -0.65 -11.71 1.20
N ASN A 289 -0.93 -12.94 0.77
CA ASN A 289 -0.82 -13.40 -0.62
C ASN A 289 -1.72 -12.63 -1.60
N GLU A 290 -2.81 -12.02 -1.14
CA GLU A 290 -3.67 -11.19 -1.99
C GLU A 290 -3.03 -9.83 -2.29
N TRP A 291 -2.02 -9.41 -1.54
CA TRP A 291 -1.42 -8.10 -1.65
C TRP A 291 -0.09 -8.15 -2.41
N ASN A 292 0.10 -7.20 -3.33
CA ASN A 292 1.40 -6.97 -3.95
C ASN A 292 2.33 -6.23 -2.96
N ALA A 293 2.77 -6.92 -1.92
CA ALA A 293 3.45 -6.30 -0.79
C ALA A 293 4.72 -7.06 -0.37
N LYS A 294 5.74 -6.29 0.05
CA LYS A 294 6.84 -6.79 0.88
C LYS A 294 6.43 -6.66 2.34
N ILE A 295 6.76 -7.67 3.15
CA ILE A 295 6.31 -7.74 4.53
C ILE A 295 7.50 -7.63 5.47
N ILE A 296 7.42 -6.71 6.43
CA ILE A 296 8.34 -6.61 7.56
C ILE A 296 7.50 -6.85 8.81
N VAL A 297 7.87 -7.83 9.63
CA VAL A 297 7.16 -8.14 10.88
C VAL A 297 8.11 -8.04 12.06
N THR A 298 7.69 -7.41 13.14
CA THR A 298 8.48 -7.35 14.38
C THR A 298 7.95 -8.33 15.41
N CYS A 299 8.85 -8.93 16.19
CA CYS A 299 8.48 -9.84 17.27
C CYS A 299 9.54 -9.85 18.38
N ARG A 300 9.15 -10.24 19.60
CA ARG A 300 10.11 -10.55 20.67
C ARG A 300 10.79 -11.88 20.40
N SER A 301 12.11 -11.91 20.61
CA SER A 301 12.93 -13.09 20.33
C SER A 301 12.54 -14.36 21.09
N HIS A 302 11.88 -14.25 22.24
CA HIS A 302 11.46 -15.42 23.04
C HIS A 302 10.07 -15.94 22.68
N VAL A 303 9.33 -15.24 21.81
CA VAL A 303 7.95 -15.61 21.46
C VAL A 303 7.91 -16.51 20.23
N LEU A 304 8.82 -16.31 19.29
CA LEU A 304 8.99 -17.19 18.12
C LEU A 304 10.40 -17.76 18.12
N ASN A 305 10.53 -19.08 18.25
CA ASN A 305 11.79 -19.76 18.00
C ASN A 305 11.99 -20.01 16.49
N ASP A 306 13.16 -20.51 16.08
CA ASP A 306 13.46 -20.75 14.65
C ASP A 306 12.48 -21.72 13.98
N GLU A 307 12.00 -22.72 14.73
CA GLU A 307 11.01 -23.68 14.24
C GLU A 307 9.64 -23.00 14.05
N ASP A 308 9.24 -22.12 14.96
CA ASP A 308 8.04 -21.28 14.83
C ASP A 308 8.18 -20.32 13.65
N ILE A 309 9.34 -19.70 13.42
CA ILE A 309 9.54 -18.82 12.27
C ILE A 309 9.35 -19.58 10.96
N GLN A 310 9.96 -20.76 10.83
CA GLN A 310 9.82 -21.60 9.65
C GLN A 310 8.37 -22.11 9.49
N ASN A 311 7.72 -22.50 10.58
CA ASN A 311 6.40 -23.12 10.59
C ASN A 311 5.22 -22.16 10.72
N VAL A 312 5.44 -20.89 11.06
CA VAL A 312 4.39 -19.87 11.26
C VAL A 312 4.54 -18.74 10.26
N LEU A 313 5.76 -18.29 9.94
CA LEU A 313 5.95 -17.09 9.13
C LEU A 313 6.33 -17.37 7.66
N ILE A 314 7.08 -18.46 7.39
CA ILE A 314 7.65 -18.73 6.06
C ILE A 314 6.93 -19.86 5.32
N GLY A 315 6.42 -20.85 6.04
CA GLY A 315 5.79 -22.03 5.46
C GLY A 315 6.78 -23.08 4.98
N SER A 316 6.48 -24.36 5.21
CA SER A 316 7.36 -25.50 4.89
C SER A 316 7.53 -25.83 3.39
N LYS A 317 7.31 -24.87 2.48
CA LYS A 317 7.58 -25.05 1.05
C LYS A 317 8.90 -24.39 0.67
N ASN A 318 10.00 -25.08 0.98
CA ASN A 318 11.22 -25.21 0.16
C ASN A 318 12.37 -25.87 0.93
N THR A 319 12.13 -27.00 1.58
CA THR A 319 13.18 -28.01 1.76
C THR A 319 13.02 -29.08 0.68
N THR A 320 13.30 -28.72 -0.58
CA THR A 320 13.85 -29.71 -1.50
C THR A 320 15.25 -30.00 -0.97
N SER A 321 15.39 -31.14 -0.30
CA SER A 321 16.71 -31.67 0.05
C SER A 321 17.51 -31.81 -1.25
N MET A 322 18.82 -31.58 -1.15
CA MET A 322 19.76 -32.26 -2.04
C MET A 322 19.68 -33.76 -1.83
#